data_AF-A0A2T6L7A9-F1
#
_entry.id   AF-A0A2T6L7A9-F1
#
_cell.length_a   1.000
_cell.length_b   1.000
_cell.length_c   1.000
_cell.angle_alpha   90.00
_cell.angle_beta   90.00
_cell.angle_gamma   90.00
#
_symmetry.space_group_name_H-M   'P 1'
#
loop_
_entity.id
_entity.type
_entity.pdbx_description
1 polymer ?
#
loop_
_entity_poly.entity_id
_entity_poly.type
_entity_poly.pdbx_seq_one_letter_code
_entity_poly.pdbx_strand_id
1 'polypeptide(L)'
;MSAPSPQEAGQTPRRTYLIVDGENIDATLGMNVLNRRPAPEERPRWDRISAFAEKVWSQSVVPLFFLNATSGQMPMPFVQALLAMGYKPIPLAAQGSEKVVDVGIQRTLDALMDRPGDVLLASHDGDFLPQIEALLDDDDRRVGLLGFREFVNSRFTDLEQRGLVMYDLEADADAFTTMLPRVRIIPIEEFDPLRYL
;
A
#
# COMPACT_ATOMS: atom_id res chain seq x y z
N MET A 1 -16.37 51.90 0.41
CA MET A 1 -16.86 50.52 0.15
C MET A 1 -15.74 49.80 -0.55
N SER A 2 -14.94 49.04 0.19
CA SER A 2 -13.80 48.30 -0.38
C SER A 2 -14.31 46.99 -0.97
N ALA A 3 -13.92 46.70 -2.21
CA ALA A 3 -14.23 45.44 -2.88
C ALA A 3 -13.60 44.27 -2.11
N PRO A 4 -14.27 43.10 -2.04
CA PRO A 4 -13.68 41.90 -1.46
C PRO A 4 -12.56 41.36 -2.35
N SER A 5 -11.47 40.93 -1.72
CA SER A 5 -10.33 40.26 -2.36
C SER A 5 -10.77 38.99 -3.09
N PRO A 6 -10.08 38.58 -4.17
CA PRO A 6 -10.37 37.33 -4.86
C PRO A 6 -10.10 36.16 -3.89
N GLN A 7 -11.13 35.34 -3.66
CA GLN A 7 -10.98 34.08 -2.96
C GLN A 7 -9.95 33.24 -3.72
N GLU A 8 -8.91 32.78 -3.01
CA GLU A 8 -7.98 31.76 -3.49
C GLU A 8 -8.81 30.60 -4.04
N ALA A 9 -8.61 30.28 -5.32
CA ALA A 9 -9.22 29.12 -5.94
C ALA A 9 -8.84 27.90 -5.09
N GLY A 10 -9.84 27.30 -4.43
CA GLY A 10 -9.62 26.23 -3.46
C GLY A 10 -8.79 25.11 -4.07
N GLN A 11 -7.54 24.99 -3.62
CA GLN A 11 -6.73 23.82 -3.91
C GLN A 11 -7.51 22.63 -3.37
N THR A 12 -7.81 21.66 -4.25
CA THR A 12 -8.39 20.40 -3.78
C THR A 12 -7.41 19.84 -2.75
N PRO A 13 -7.84 19.55 -1.51
CA PRO A 13 -6.93 19.06 -0.50
C PRO A 13 -6.19 17.84 -1.02
N ARG A 14 -4.86 17.88 -0.89
CA ARG A 14 -3.96 16.80 -1.29
C ARG A 14 -4.40 15.51 -0.60
N ARG A 15 -4.25 14.39 -1.30
CA ARG A 15 -4.73 13.08 -0.84
C ARG A 15 -3.71 11.99 -1.12
N THR A 16 -3.71 10.96 -0.30
CA THR A 16 -2.97 9.72 -0.54
C THR A 16 -3.88 8.72 -1.25
N TYR A 17 -3.47 8.20 -2.39
CA TYR A 17 -4.05 6.98 -2.96
C TYR A 17 -3.30 5.79 -2.37
N LEU A 18 -3.96 5.06 -1.46
CA LEU A 18 -3.44 3.82 -0.91
C LEU A 18 -3.89 2.68 -1.83
N ILE A 19 -2.95 2.07 -2.53
CA ILE A 19 -3.18 0.99 -3.50
C ILE A 19 -2.77 -0.33 -2.86
N VAL A 20 -3.73 -1.21 -2.56
CA VAL A 20 -3.46 -2.45 -1.81
C VAL A 20 -3.58 -3.68 -2.72
N ASP A 21 -2.46 -4.40 -2.80
CA ASP A 21 -2.37 -5.74 -3.34
C ASP A 21 -2.49 -6.78 -2.21
N GLY A 22 -3.73 -7.07 -1.81
CA GLY A 22 -3.98 -7.93 -0.66
C GLY A 22 -3.51 -9.37 -0.87
N GLU A 23 -3.56 -9.88 -2.10
CA GLU A 23 -3.13 -11.23 -2.44
C GLU A 23 -1.61 -11.36 -2.33
N ASN A 24 -0.86 -10.38 -2.86
CA ASN A 24 0.60 -10.35 -2.72
C ASN A 24 1.05 -10.25 -1.26
N ILE A 25 0.40 -9.44 -0.44
CA ILE A 25 0.71 -9.31 0.99
C ILE A 25 0.44 -10.63 1.72
N ASP A 26 -0.74 -11.25 1.55
CA ASP A 26 -1.09 -12.53 2.20
C ASP A 26 -0.16 -13.66 1.73
N ALA A 27 0.20 -13.69 0.45
CA ALA A 27 1.12 -14.66 -0.12
C ALA A 27 2.54 -14.50 0.43
N THR A 28 3.05 -13.27 0.53
CA THR A 28 4.39 -12.99 1.05
C THR A 28 4.47 -13.34 2.54
N LEU A 29 3.46 -12.96 3.32
CA LEU A 29 3.34 -13.34 4.72
C LEU A 29 3.32 -14.87 4.88
N GLY A 30 2.51 -15.56 4.09
CA GLY A 30 2.39 -17.01 4.18
C GLY A 30 3.66 -17.75 3.78
N MET A 31 4.22 -17.42 2.62
CA MET A 31 5.31 -18.17 2.02
C MET A 31 6.68 -17.80 2.59
N ASN A 32 6.94 -16.50 2.80
CA ASN A 32 8.28 -16.01 3.14
C ASN A 32 8.46 -15.75 4.63
N VAL A 33 7.39 -15.40 5.36
CA VAL A 33 7.46 -15.12 6.81
C VAL A 33 7.07 -16.35 7.63
N LEU A 34 5.92 -16.95 7.36
CA LEU A 34 5.37 -18.03 8.19
C LEU A 34 5.72 -19.43 7.68
N ASN A 35 6.10 -19.56 6.40
CA ASN A 35 6.28 -20.83 5.68
C ASN A 35 5.04 -21.76 5.77
N ARG A 36 3.85 -21.16 5.83
CA ARG A 36 2.53 -21.81 5.84
C ARG A 36 1.43 -20.78 5.58
N ARG A 37 0.21 -21.24 5.32
CA ARG A 37 -0.95 -20.34 5.22
C ARG A 37 -1.14 -19.55 6.54
N PRO A 38 -1.27 -18.21 6.48
CA PRO A 38 -1.51 -17.40 7.67
C PRO A 38 -2.89 -17.68 8.27
N ALA A 39 -2.97 -17.81 9.60
CA ALA A 39 -4.23 -17.82 10.32
C ALA A 39 -4.88 -16.42 10.30
N PRO A 40 -6.20 -16.30 10.45
CA PRO A 40 -6.89 -15.00 10.42
C PRO A 40 -6.29 -13.94 11.38
N GLU A 41 -5.84 -14.34 12.55
CA GLU A 41 -5.23 -13.50 13.58
C GLU A 41 -3.79 -13.04 13.26
N GLU A 42 -3.11 -13.76 12.37
CA GLU A 42 -1.75 -13.43 11.90
C GLU A 42 -1.77 -12.51 10.68
N ARG A 43 -2.93 -12.36 10.04
CA ARG A 43 -3.10 -11.48 8.89
C ARG A 43 -2.99 -10.01 9.32
N PRO A 44 -2.54 -9.13 8.40
CA PRO A 44 -2.46 -7.71 8.68
C PRO A 44 -3.85 -7.14 9.00
N ARG A 45 -3.85 -6.24 9.98
CA ARG A 45 -4.95 -5.38 10.37
C ARG A 45 -5.06 -4.24 9.37
N TRP A 46 -5.92 -4.41 8.37
CA TRP A 46 -6.14 -3.43 7.31
C TRP A 46 -6.55 -2.05 7.85
N ASP A 47 -7.28 -2.01 8.97
CA ASP A 47 -7.61 -0.77 9.68
C ASP A 47 -6.37 0.01 10.14
N ARG A 48 -5.29 -0.68 10.50
CA ARG A 48 -4.03 -0.03 10.89
C ARG A 48 -3.24 0.47 9.68
N ILE A 49 -3.31 -0.25 8.56
CA ILE A 49 -2.67 0.16 7.30
C ILE A 49 -3.29 1.45 6.75
N SER A 50 -4.63 1.56 6.72
CA SER A 50 -5.28 2.81 6.30
C SER A 50 -4.99 3.96 7.26
N ALA A 51 -5.03 3.72 8.58
CA ALA A 51 -4.69 4.72 9.58
C ALA A 51 -3.22 5.18 9.48
N PHE A 52 -2.30 4.28 9.15
CA PHE A 52 -0.91 4.62 8.87
C PHE A 52 -0.79 5.52 7.64
N ALA A 53 -1.47 5.18 6.54
CA ALA A 53 -1.47 5.98 5.31
C ALA A 53 -2.01 7.41 5.52
N GLU A 54 -2.94 7.60 6.45
CA GLU A 54 -3.43 8.93 6.83
C GLU A 54 -2.38 9.73 7.60
N LYS A 55 -1.69 9.07 8.54
CA LYS A 55 -0.71 9.70 9.42
C LYS A 55 0.59 10.05 8.71
N VAL A 56 1.11 9.14 7.88
CA VAL A 56 2.45 9.22 7.28
C VAL A 56 2.66 10.52 6.51
N TRP A 57 1.63 10.99 5.80
CA TRP A 57 1.65 12.27 5.08
C TRP A 57 0.62 13.28 5.57
N SER A 58 -0.07 12.97 6.69
CA SER A 58 -1.06 13.85 7.33
C SER A 58 -2.13 14.37 6.37
N GLN A 59 -2.72 13.47 5.57
CA GLN A 59 -3.70 13.81 4.54
C GLN A 59 -4.80 12.76 4.41
N SER A 60 -5.90 13.13 3.74
CA SER A 60 -7.00 12.20 3.47
C SER A 60 -6.54 11.05 2.57
N VAL A 61 -6.99 9.84 2.87
CA VAL A 61 -6.65 8.64 2.10
C VAL A 61 -7.83 8.20 1.23
N VAL A 62 -7.51 7.74 0.02
CA VAL A 62 -8.40 6.99 -0.86
C VAL A 62 -7.89 5.55 -0.89
N PRO A 63 -8.41 4.67 -0.01
CA PRO A 63 -7.93 3.30 0.12
C PRO A 63 -8.59 2.38 -0.91
N LEU A 64 -7.83 1.93 -1.91
CA LEU A 64 -8.25 1.05 -2.99
C LEU A 64 -7.72 -0.36 -2.75
N PHE A 65 -8.61 -1.34 -2.66
CA PHE A 65 -8.25 -2.73 -2.39
C PHE A 65 -8.60 -3.62 -3.59
N PHE A 66 -7.60 -4.19 -4.24
CA PHE A 66 -7.80 -4.98 -5.45
C PHE A 66 -8.03 -6.46 -5.12
N LEU A 67 -9.00 -7.08 -5.77
CA LEU A 67 -9.43 -8.46 -5.50
C LEU A 67 -9.58 -9.23 -6.81
N ASN A 68 -9.07 -10.45 -6.85
CA ASN A 68 -9.33 -11.36 -7.97
C ASN A 68 -10.72 -11.98 -7.84
N ALA A 69 -11.57 -11.74 -8.84
CA ALA A 69 -12.94 -12.22 -8.97
C ALA A 69 -13.13 -13.10 -10.21
N THR A 70 -12.05 -13.59 -10.84
CA THR A 70 -12.09 -14.40 -12.06
C THR A 70 -12.92 -15.68 -11.91
N SER A 71 -12.98 -16.26 -10.71
CA SER A 71 -13.83 -17.43 -10.42
C SER A 71 -15.34 -17.12 -10.39
N GLY A 72 -15.73 -15.84 -10.43
CA GLY A 72 -17.11 -15.39 -10.21
C GLY A 72 -17.58 -15.47 -8.75
N GLN A 73 -16.72 -15.92 -7.83
CA GLN A 73 -17.03 -15.98 -6.40
C GLN A 73 -16.24 -14.90 -5.65
N MET A 74 -16.93 -14.23 -4.73
CA MET A 74 -16.32 -13.21 -3.87
C MET A 74 -16.47 -13.59 -2.39
N PRO A 75 -15.42 -13.44 -1.57
CA PRO A 75 -15.51 -13.63 -0.12
C PRO A 75 -16.29 -12.46 0.50
N MET A 76 -17.62 -12.51 0.42
CA MET A 76 -18.49 -11.41 0.84
C MET A 76 -18.25 -10.91 2.28
N PRO A 77 -17.99 -11.77 3.30
CA PRO A 77 -17.66 -11.29 4.64
C PRO A 77 -16.38 -10.43 4.66
N PHE A 78 -15.38 -10.78 3.87
CA PHE A 78 -14.14 -10.00 3.76
C PHE A 78 -14.39 -8.66 3.05
N VAL A 79 -15.17 -8.66 1.96
CA VAL A 79 -15.58 -7.43 1.25
C VAL A 79 -16.36 -6.49 2.17
N GLN A 80 -17.27 -7.02 2.99
CA GLN A 80 -18.03 -6.23 3.97
C GLN A 80 -17.13 -5.63 5.04
N ALA A 81 -16.14 -6.38 5.53
CA ALA A 81 -15.15 -5.86 6.47
C ALA A 81 -14.34 -4.70 5.86
N LEU A 82 -13.88 -4.84 4.61
CA LEU A 82 -13.19 -3.77 3.88
C LEU A 82 -14.04 -2.50 3.81
N LEU A 83 -15.31 -2.63 3.39
CA LEU A 83 -16.24 -1.49 3.32
C LEU A 83 -16.45 -0.83 4.70
N ALA A 84 -16.60 -1.62 5.76
CA ALA A 84 -16.75 -1.12 7.13
C ALA A 84 -15.51 -0.36 7.62
N MET A 85 -14.31 -0.72 7.13
CA MET A 85 -13.05 -0.01 7.40
C MET A 85 -12.82 1.18 6.45
N GLY A 86 -13.75 1.47 5.53
CA GLY A 86 -13.65 2.57 4.58
C GLY A 86 -12.85 2.27 3.31
N TYR A 87 -12.41 1.04 3.10
CA TYR A 87 -11.79 0.61 1.85
C TYR A 87 -12.81 0.60 0.70
N LYS A 88 -12.33 0.94 -0.49
CA LYS A 88 -13.04 0.69 -1.75
C LYS A 88 -12.55 -0.64 -2.34
N PRO A 89 -13.28 -1.75 -2.16
CA PRO A 89 -12.95 -3.01 -2.82
C PRO A 89 -13.17 -2.90 -4.33
N ILE A 90 -12.22 -3.39 -5.11
CA ILE A 90 -12.21 -3.39 -6.57
C ILE A 90 -12.05 -4.85 -7.04
N PRO A 91 -13.15 -5.60 -7.18
CA PRO A 91 -13.12 -6.93 -7.77
C PRO A 91 -12.85 -6.84 -9.27
N LEU A 92 -11.86 -7.60 -9.75
CA LEU A 92 -11.46 -7.67 -11.15
C LEU A 92 -11.51 -9.10 -11.65
N ALA A 93 -11.98 -9.30 -12.88
CA ALA A 93 -12.10 -10.61 -13.50
C ALA A 93 -11.57 -10.57 -14.93
N ALA A 94 -10.94 -11.67 -15.37
CA ALA A 94 -10.55 -11.89 -16.75
C ALA A 94 -11.15 -13.20 -17.25
N GLN A 95 -11.15 -13.37 -18.57
CA GLN A 95 -11.60 -14.61 -19.21
C GLN A 95 -10.50 -15.70 -19.24
N GLY A 96 -9.26 -15.37 -18.86
CA GLY A 96 -8.10 -16.27 -18.93
C GLY A 96 -7.23 -16.22 -17.67
N SER A 97 -5.99 -16.69 -17.77
CA SER A 97 -5.02 -16.75 -16.66
C SER A 97 -4.26 -15.43 -16.43
N GLU A 98 -4.89 -14.30 -16.76
CA GLU A 98 -4.29 -12.99 -16.55
C GLU A 98 -4.17 -12.70 -15.05
N LYS A 99 -3.04 -12.11 -14.64
CA LYS A 99 -2.88 -11.58 -13.29
C LYS A 99 -3.72 -10.30 -13.15
N VAL A 100 -5.03 -10.46 -13.03
CA VAL A 100 -6.01 -9.36 -13.12
C VAL A 100 -5.81 -8.28 -12.07
N VAL A 101 -5.33 -8.65 -10.88
CA VAL A 101 -5.01 -7.71 -9.80
C VAL A 101 -3.84 -6.84 -10.21
N ASP A 102 -2.73 -7.42 -10.64
CA ASP A 102 -1.53 -6.72 -11.12
C ASP A 102 -1.90 -5.75 -12.26
N VAL A 103 -2.64 -6.21 -13.26
CA VAL A 103 -3.07 -5.38 -14.39
C VAL A 103 -3.98 -4.23 -13.93
N GLY A 104 -4.87 -4.49 -12.97
CA GLY A 104 -5.72 -3.47 -12.37
C GLY A 104 -4.94 -2.39 -11.63
N ILE A 105 -3.93 -2.81 -10.87
CA ILE A 105 -3.04 -1.91 -10.13
C ILE A 105 -2.20 -1.09 -11.12
N GLN A 106 -1.57 -1.71 -12.11
CA GLN A 106 -0.78 -1.02 -13.15
C GLN A 106 -1.61 0.06 -13.84
N ARG A 107 -2.81 -0.28 -14.33
CA ARG A 107 -3.72 0.70 -14.96
C ARG A 107 -4.14 1.82 -14.02
N THR A 108 -4.24 1.53 -12.73
CA THR A 108 -4.57 2.54 -11.72
C THR A 108 -3.41 3.48 -11.48
N LEU A 109 -2.18 2.96 -11.34
CA LEU A 109 -0.97 3.75 -11.20
C LEU A 109 -0.72 4.62 -12.44
N ASP A 110 -0.92 4.06 -13.64
CA ASP A 110 -0.82 4.82 -14.89
C ASP A 110 -1.80 6.01 -14.91
N ALA A 111 -3.05 5.76 -14.52
CA ALA A 111 -4.07 6.80 -14.46
C ALA A 111 -3.86 7.81 -13.31
N LEU A 112 -2.94 7.55 -12.38
CA LEU A 112 -2.57 8.49 -11.31
C LEU A 112 -1.44 9.43 -11.72
N MET A 113 -0.66 9.12 -12.76
CA MET A 113 0.36 10.01 -13.30
C MET A 113 -0.23 11.38 -13.68
N ASP A 114 -1.40 11.38 -14.32
CA ASP A 114 -2.10 12.60 -14.75
C ASP A 114 -3.03 13.20 -13.68
N ARG A 115 -2.95 12.74 -12.42
CA ARG A 115 -3.83 13.20 -11.34
C ARG A 115 -3.04 13.69 -10.12
N PRO A 116 -3.47 14.80 -9.48
CA PRO A 116 -2.83 15.26 -8.26
C PRO A 116 -3.07 14.27 -7.11
N GLY A 117 -2.04 14.02 -6.31
CA GLY A 117 -2.11 13.18 -5.12
C GLY A 117 -0.86 12.34 -4.94
N ASP A 118 -0.64 11.88 -3.71
CA ASP A 118 0.48 11.01 -3.39
C ASP A 118 0.07 9.55 -3.50
N VAL A 119 1.03 8.65 -3.73
CA VAL A 119 0.75 7.23 -3.95
C VAL A 119 1.48 6.40 -2.91
N LEU A 120 0.72 5.61 -2.14
CA LEU A 120 1.28 4.59 -1.27
C LEU A 120 0.86 3.22 -1.80
N LEU A 121 1.80 2.49 -2.40
CA LEU A 121 1.57 1.14 -2.92
C LEU A 121 1.90 0.12 -1.82
N ALA A 122 0.94 -0.71 -1.45
CA ALA A 122 1.14 -1.82 -0.53
C ALA A 122 1.27 -3.14 -1.32
N SER A 123 2.50 -3.49 -1.67
CA SER A 123 2.87 -4.71 -2.40
C SER A 123 4.39 -4.96 -2.30
N HIS A 124 4.82 -6.17 -2.66
CA HIS A 124 6.23 -6.56 -2.81
C HIS A 124 6.60 -6.81 -4.28
N ASP A 125 5.63 -6.78 -5.19
CA ASP A 125 5.82 -7.19 -6.58
C ASP A 125 6.66 -6.16 -7.38
N GLY A 126 7.68 -6.67 -8.08
CA GLY A 126 8.52 -5.88 -8.97
C GLY A 126 7.83 -5.50 -10.29
N ASP A 127 6.70 -6.13 -10.62
CA ASP A 127 5.93 -5.87 -11.84
C ASP A 127 5.35 -4.43 -11.88
N PHE A 128 5.37 -3.70 -10.76
CA PHE A 128 4.94 -2.29 -10.67
C PHE A 128 6.09 -1.27 -10.81
N LEU A 129 7.33 -1.74 -10.93
CA LEU A 129 8.52 -0.86 -10.98
C LEU A 129 8.41 0.24 -12.06
N PRO A 130 8.01 -0.04 -13.32
CA PRO A 130 7.92 1.00 -14.35
C PRO A 130 6.95 2.13 -13.99
N GLN A 131 5.83 1.80 -13.36
CA GLN A 131 4.83 2.79 -12.94
C GLN A 131 5.31 3.61 -11.74
N ILE A 132 6.01 2.98 -10.80
CA ILE A 132 6.62 3.69 -9.67
C ILE A 132 7.71 4.65 -10.16
N GLU A 133 8.56 4.23 -11.10
CA GLU A 133 9.56 5.11 -11.71
C GLU A 133 8.91 6.32 -12.39
N ALA A 134 7.83 6.12 -13.14
CA ALA A 134 7.13 7.21 -13.82
C ALA A 134 6.43 8.16 -12.84
N LEU A 135 5.87 7.65 -11.73
CA LEU A 135 5.28 8.48 -10.68
C LEU A 135 6.33 9.34 -9.95
N LEU A 136 7.57 8.86 -9.85
CA LEU A 136 8.69 9.58 -9.24
C LEU A 136 9.28 10.67 -10.14
N ASP A 137 8.93 10.72 -11.43
CA ASP A 137 9.36 11.80 -12.33
C ASP A 137 8.63 13.13 -12.04
N ASP A 138 7.56 13.09 -11.25
CA ASP A 138 6.86 14.25 -10.71
C ASP A 138 7.46 14.64 -9.34
N ASP A 139 8.39 15.60 -9.34
CA ASP A 139 9.11 16.07 -8.14
C ASP A 139 8.17 16.55 -7.01
N ASP A 140 6.95 16.97 -7.35
CA ASP A 140 5.98 17.42 -6.37
C ASP A 140 5.24 16.26 -5.70
N ARG A 141 5.34 15.02 -6.21
CA ARG A 141 4.63 13.83 -5.73
C ARG A 141 5.43 13.01 -4.72
N ARG A 142 4.76 12.60 -3.64
CA ARG A 142 5.30 11.58 -2.74
C ARG A 142 4.86 10.21 -3.22
N VAL A 143 5.83 9.32 -3.36
CA VAL A 143 5.60 7.91 -3.68
C VAL A 143 6.18 7.06 -2.56
N GLY A 144 5.38 6.15 -2.05
CA GLY A 144 5.77 5.25 -0.98
C GLY A 144 5.45 3.80 -1.33
N LEU A 145 6.26 2.89 -0.82
CA LEU A 145 6.03 1.46 -0.88
C LEU A 145 5.84 0.93 0.55
N LEU A 146 4.79 0.16 0.79
CA LEU A 146 4.49 -0.46 2.07
C LEU A 146 4.55 -1.98 1.95
N GLY A 147 5.51 -2.59 2.64
CA GLY A 147 5.75 -4.04 2.57
C GLY A 147 6.76 -4.50 3.62
N PHE A 148 7.14 -5.76 3.59
CA PHE A 148 8.30 -6.28 4.30
C PHE A 148 9.56 -5.95 3.49
N ARG A 149 10.40 -5.05 3.99
CA ARG A 149 11.53 -4.47 3.25
C ARG A 149 12.50 -5.54 2.70
N GLU A 150 12.67 -6.64 3.42
CA GLU A 150 13.52 -7.77 3.05
C GLU A 150 12.98 -8.60 1.88
N PHE A 151 11.70 -8.48 1.54
CA PHE A 151 11.06 -9.21 0.43
C PHE A 151 10.66 -8.30 -0.73
N VAL A 152 10.89 -7.00 -0.62
CA VAL A 152 10.71 -6.06 -1.73
C VAL A 152 11.77 -6.31 -2.80
N ASN A 153 11.38 -6.21 -4.07
CA ASN A 153 12.31 -6.31 -5.19
C ASN A 153 13.48 -5.31 -5.03
N SER A 154 14.72 -5.79 -5.15
CA SER A 154 15.93 -4.98 -4.90
C SER A 154 16.03 -3.72 -5.76
N ARG A 155 15.36 -3.67 -6.92
CA ARG A 155 15.34 -2.48 -7.78
C ARG A 155 14.56 -1.32 -7.17
N PHE A 156 13.60 -1.57 -6.29
CA PHE A 156 12.94 -0.47 -5.56
C PHE A 156 13.92 0.21 -4.61
N THR A 157 14.92 -0.50 -4.08
CA THR A 157 15.95 0.09 -3.20
C THR A 157 16.77 1.14 -3.94
N ASP A 158 17.04 0.92 -5.23
CA ASP A 158 17.74 1.90 -6.07
C ASP A 158 16.90 3.19 -6.26
N LEU A 159 15.57 3.10 -6.14
CA LEU A 159 14.66 4.24 -6.27
C LEU A 159 14.53 5.09 -4.99
N GLU A 160 15.06 4.65 -3.84
CA GLU A 160 15.08 5.48 -2.63
C GLU A 160 15.86 6.80 -2.88
N GLN A 161 16.90 6.75 -3.71
CA GLN A 161 17.67 7.94 -4.13
C GLN A 161 16.87 8.90 -5.02
N ARG A 162 15.79 8.41 -5.65
CA ARG A 162 14.86 9.18 -6.47
C ARG A 162 13.63 9.65 -5.68
N GLY A 163 13.61 9.46 -4.35
CA GLY A 163 12.54 9.93 -3.48
C GLY A 163 11.47 8.90 -3.14
N LEU A 164 11.62 7.63 -3.56
CA LEU A 164 10.77 6.55 -3.06
C LEU A 164 11.00 6.36 -1.56
N VAL A 165 9.92 6.31 -0.77
CA VAL A 165 10.03 6.00 0.65
C VAL A 165 9.46 4.62 0.94
N MET A 166 10.28 3.72 1.50
CA MET A 166 9.80 2.41 1.95
C MET A 166 9.34 2.46 3.40
N TYR A 167 8.19 1.85 3.66
CA TYR A 167 7.61 1.65 4.97
C TYR A 167 7.41 0.17 5.24
N ASP A 168 7.65 -0.25 6.48
CA ASP A 168 7.53 -1.61 6.95
C ASP A 168 6.12 -1.88 7.51
N LEU A 169 5.48 -2.95 7.05
CA LEU A 169 4.13 -3.33 7.49
C LEU A 169 4.04 -3.57 9.01
N GLU A 170 5.08 -4.08 9.63
CA GLU A 170 5.08 -4.40 11.05
C GLU A 170 5.62 -3.24 11.90
N ALA A 171 6.76 -2.67 11.53
CA ALA A 171 7.43 -1.66 12.36
C ALA A 171 6.83 -0.26 12.23
N ASP A 172 6.41 0.14 11.02
CA ASP A 172 5.89 1.48 10.77
C ASP A 172 4.36 1.51 10.83
N ALA A 173 3.71 0.57 10.14
CA ALA A 173 2.24 0.51 10.08
C ALA A 173 1.59 -0.20 11.28
N ASP A 174 2.39 -0.85 12.15
CA ASP A 174 1.89 -1.66 13.27
C ASP A 174 0.80 -2.65 12.82
N ALA A 175 0.89 -3.21 11.61
CA ALA A 175 -0.23 -3.95 11.01
C ALA A 175 -0.52 -5.29 11.71
N PHE A 176 0.31 -5.75 12.65
CA PHE A 176 0.20 -7.08 13.25
C PHE A 176 -0.06 -7.01 14.76
N THR A 177 -0.76 -8.01 15.28
CA THR A 177 -1.08 -8.11 16.71
C THR A 177 0.00 -8.82 17.52
N THR A 178 0.88 -9.55 16.83
CA THR A 178 2.01 -10.29 17.38
C THR A 178 3.24 -10.03 16.53
N MET A 179 4.41 -10.17 17.14
CA MET A 179 5.66 -10.07 16.40
C MET A 179 5.78 -11.26 15.44
N LEU A 180 6.13 -10.95 14.19
CA LEU A 180 6.31 -11.94 13.15
C LEU A 180 7.68 -12.64 13.28
N PRO A 181 7.75 -13.96 13.02
CA PRO A 181 8.99 -14.73 13.12
C PRO A 181 9.90 -14.51 11.89
N ARG A 182 10.27 -13.25 11.61
CA ARG A 182 11.10 -12.86 10.46
C ARG A 182 12.42 -12.22 10.88
N VAL A 183 13.41 -12.30 10.01
CA VAL A 183 14.71 -11.64 10.18
C VAL A 183 14.76 -10.44 9.25
N ARG A 184 15.02 -9.26 9.83
CA ARG A 184 15.16 -8.00 9.09
C ARG A 184 16.39 -7.24 9.57
N ILE A 185 16.86 -6.33 8.73
CA ILE A 185 17.87 -5.34 9.13
C ILE A 185 17.14 -4.26 9.94
N ILE A 186 17.64 -3.97 11.14
CA ILE A 186 17.09 -2.95 12.03
C ILE A 186 18.18 -1.89 12.19
N PRO A 187 17.94 -0.63 11.77
CA PRO A 187 18.83 0.47 12.10
C PRO A 187 19.07 0.54 13.60
N ILE A 188 20.31 0.79 14.03
CA ILE A 188 20.65 0.75 15.46
C ILE A 188 19.87 1.80 16.25
N GLU A 189 19.45 2.88 15.59
CA GLU A 189 18.63 3.96 16.14
C GLU A 189 17.18 3.53 16.39
N GLU A 190 16.69 2.51 15.68
CA GLU A 190 15.34 1.95 15.82
C GLU A 190 15.31 0.71 16.74
N PHE A 191 16.48 0.21 17.15
CA PHE A 191 16.58 -1.02 17.92
C PHE A 191 16.08 -0.82 19.36
N ASP A 192 14.98 -1.52 19.69
CA ASP A 192 14.48 -1.66 21.06
C ASP A 192 14.70 -3.09 21.55
N PRO A 193 15.63 -3.33 22.50
CA PRO A 193 15.90 -4.67 23.01
C PRO A 193 14.70 -5.28 23.74
N LEU A 194 13.77 -4.48 24.30
CA LEU A 194 12.60 -4.99 25.00
C LEU A 194 11.61 -5.71 24.08
N ARG A 195 11.72 -5.50 22.76
CA ARG A 195 10.93 -6.24 21.76
C ARG A 195 11.42 -7.69 21.57
N TYR A 196 12.61 -8.03 22.07
CA TYR A 196 13.28 -9.32 21.85
C TYR A 196 13.53 -10.13 23.13
N LEU A 197 13.05 -9.65 24.28
CA LEU A 197 13.17 -10.28 25.60
C LEU A 197 11.80 -10.77 26.09
#